data_AF-A0A7S2G9K5-F1
#
_entry.id   AF-A0A7S2G9K5-F1
#
_cell.length_a   1.000
_cell.length_b   1.000
_cell.length_c   1.000
_cell.angle_alpha   90.00
_cell.angle_beta   90.00
_cell.angle_gamma   90.00
#
_symmetry.space_group_name_H-M   'P 1'
#
loop_
_entity.id
_entity.type
_entity.pdbx_description
1 polymer ?
#
loop_
_entity_poly.entity_id
_entity_poly.type
_entity_poly.pdbx_seq_one_letter_code
_entity_poly.pdbx_strand_id
1 'polypeptide(L)'
;VGPVSGNGIFGNKAISAIIQFEEKLRGLSEWQDLCRRAATEEHRALCNPGVSFANYMLPTPNVRSGSVVPASLDIDGHGWDVVPTRMALLLAETHHVEKLFLPTTVNDSSPQPLSASVLRSAFRFKLPCCRAQDSLDQRRVALEEFTREWFTFSTSVLMPLLQERGGET
;
A
#
# COMPACT_ATOMS: atom_id res chain seq x y z
N VAL A 1 -29.47 11.57 -5.34
CA VAL A 1 -28.06 11.39 -5.72
C VAL A 1 -27.74 9.91 -5.52
N GLY A 2 -27.74 9.13 -6.61
CA GLY A 2 -27.55 7.68 -6.52
C GLY A 2 -26.11 7.30 -6.18
N PRO A 3 -25.85 6.10 -5.67
CA PRO A 3 -24.49 5.63 -5.44
C PRO A 3 -23.80 5.54 -6.81
N VAL A 4 -22.66 6.23 -6.95
CA VAL A 4 -21.76 5.97 -8.07
C VAL A 4 -21.11 4.62 -7.77
N SER A 5 -21.76 3.54 -8.20
CA SER A 5 -21.16 2.22 -8.23
C SER A 5 -19.90 2.33 -9.09
N GLY A 6 -18.72 2.16 -8.49
CA GLY A 6 -17.45 2.22 -9.21
C GLY A 6 -17.48 1.19 -10.35
N ASN A 7 -17.49 1.65 -11.59
CA ASN A 7 -17.25 0.81 -12.76
C ASN A 7 -15.74 0.81 -13.05
N GLY A 8 -15.19 -0.31 -13.51
CA GLY A 8 -13.76 -0.44 -13.82
C GLY A 8 -12.88 -0.70 -12.59
N ILE A 9 -11.67 -0.13 -12.58
CA ILE A 9 -10.63 -0.42 -11.56
C ILE A 9 -11.03 0.00 -10.13
N PHE A 10 -12.01 0.90 -10.01
CA PHE A 10 -12.56 1.37 -8.74
C PHE A 10 -13.72 0.52 -8.20
N GLY A 11 -14.18 -0.48 -8.95
CA GLY A 11 -15.28 -1.34 -8.54
C GLY A 11 -14.87 -2.34 -7.47
N ASN A 12 -15.83 -2.76 -6.63
CA ASN A 12 -15.59 -3.64 -5.48
C ASN A 12 -14.81 -4.92 -5.84
N LYS A 13 -15.12 -5.53 -6.99
CA LYS A 13 -14.40 -6.73 -7.47
C LYS A 13 -12.93 -6.44 -7.76
N ALA A 14 -12.63 -5.32 -8.42
CA ALA A 14 -11.25 -4.92 -8.73
C ALA A 14 -10.48 -4.57 -7.46
N ILE A 15 -11.08 -3.78 -6.56
CA ILE A 15 -10.49 -3.43 -5.26
C ILE A 15 -10.19 -4.68 -4.42
N SER A 16 -11.13 -5.62 -4.32
CA SER A 16 -10.92 -6.88 -3.60
C SER A 16 -9.77 -7.70 -4.20
N ALA A 17 -9.69 -7.76 -5.53
CA ALA A 17 -8.63 -8.47 -6.24
C ALA A 17 -7.25 -7.78 -6.12
N ILE A 18 -7.21 -6.48 -5.86
CA ILE A 18 -5.99 -5.73 -5.52
C ILE A 18 -5.58 -6.07 -4.09
N ILE A 19 -6.49 -6.01 -3.11
CA ILE A 19 -6.19 -6.31 -1.70
C ILE A 19 -5.66 -7.72 -1.52
N GLN A 20 -6.34 -8.72 -2.07
CA GLN A 20 -5.89 -10.12 -1.98
C GLN A 20 -4.48 -10.31 -2.58
N PHE A 21 -4.19 -9.59 -3.65
CA PHE A 21 -2.87 -9.65 -4.27
C PHE A 21 -1.81 -8.98 -3.40
N GLU A 22 -2.10 -7.81 -2.85
CA GLU A 22 -1.19 -7.13 -1.93
C GLU A 22 -0.98 -7.91 -0.64
N GLU A 23 -2.03 -8.55 -0.10
CA GLU A 23 -1.93 -9.48 1.03
C GLU A 23 -1.05 -10.68 0.71
N LYS A 24 -1.15 -11.26 -0.50
CA LYS A 24 -0.26 -12.33 -0.95
C LYS A 24 1.20 -11.86 -0.97
N LEU A 25 1.47 -10.63 -1.45
CA LEU A 25 2.82 -10.04 -1.42
C LEU A 25 3.32 -9.85 0.02
N ARG A 26 2.50 -9.22 0.87
CA ARG A 26 2.82 -8.95 2.29
C ARG A 26 2.86 -10.24 3.13
N GLY A 27 2.29 -11.34 2.62
CA GLY A 27 2.31 -12.67 3.22
C GLY A 27 3.60 -13.44 2.99
N LEU A 28 4.49 -12.98 2.11
CA LEU A 28 5.80 -13.60 1.89
C LEU A 28 6.67 -13.47 3.15
N SER A 29 7.34 -14.55 3.55
CA SER A 29 8.22 -14.57 4.73
C SER A 29 9.29 -13.47 4.66
N GLU A 30 9.96 -13.36 3.51
CA GLU A 30 11.04 -12.41 3.26
C GLU A 30 10.53 -10.96 3.27
N TRP A 31 9.29 -10.73 2.81
CA TRP A 31 8.64 -9.43 2.92
C TRP A 31 8.44 -9.06 4.39
N GLN A 32 7.89 -9.99 5.17
CA GLN A 32 7.63 -9.79 6.60
C GLN A 32 8.94 -9.60 7.36
N ASP A 33 9.98 -10.35 7.02
CA ASP A 33 11.30 -10.23 7.64
C ASP A 33 11.91 -8.85 7.40
N LEU A 34 11.92 -8.39 6.14
CA LEU A 34 12.38 -7.04 5.81
C LEU A 34 11.53 -5.98 6.52
N CYS A 35 10.21 -6.12 6.51
CA CYS A 35 9.32 -5.12 7.10
C CYS A 35 9.41 -5.07 8.63
N ARG A 36 9.59 -6.22 9.31
CA ARG A 36 9.78 -6.30 10.77
C ARG A 36 11.07 -5.66 11.25
N ARG A 37 12.09 -5.56 10.38
CA ARG A 37 13.37 -4.89 10.68
C ARG A 37 13.28 -3.37 10.61
N ALA A 38 12.13 -2.79 10.26
CA ALA A 38 11.95 -1.35 10.28
C ALA A 38 12.22 -0.75 11.67
N ALA A 39 12.90 0.40 11.70
CA ALA A 39 13.34 1.02 12.95
C ALA A 39 12.20 1.59 13.82
N THR A 40 11.06 1.91 13.20
CA THR A 40 9.90 2.51 13.88
C THR A 40 8.60 1.93 13.31
N GLU A 41 7.52 2.06 14.07
CA GLU A 41 6.18 1.71 13.62
C GLU A 41 5.75 2.46 12.37
N GLU A 42 6.06 3.76 12.29
CA GLU A 42 5.82 4.58 11.11
C GLU A 42 6.54 4.05 9.87
N HIS A 43 7.77 3.54 10.03
CA HIS A 43 8.51 2.93 8.95
C HIS A 43 7.95 1.56 8.56
N ARG A 44 7.44 0.80 9.53
CA ARG A 44 6.76 -0.48 9.29
C ARG A 44 5.46 -0.28 8.51
N ALA A 45 4.69 0.77 8.82
CA ALA A 45 3.48 1.12 8.10
C ALA A 45 3.70 1.35 6.59
N LEU A 46 4.90 1.75 6.17
CA LEU A 46 5.25 1.97 4.76
C LEU A 46 5.45 0.69 3.95
N CYS A 47 5.74 -0.45 4.60
CA CYS A 47 5.85 -1.76 3.94
C CYS A 47 4.70 -2.70 4.28
N ASN A 48 3.99 -2.45 5.39
CA ASN A 48 2.79 -3.17 5.78
C ASN A 48 1.87 -2.23 6.59
N PRO A 49 0.76 -1.74 6.02
CA PRO A 49 0.11 -2.17 4.78
C PRO A 49 0.68 -1.50 3.51
N GLY A 50 1.55 -0.49 3.63
CA GLY A 50 1.99 0.33 2.50
C GLY A 50 0.96 1.38 2.06
N VAL A 51 1.19 2.01 0.92
CA VAL A 51 0.31 3.04 0.36
C VAL A 51 -0.37 2.52 -0.90
N SER A 52 -1.67 2.25 -0.79
CA SER A 52 -2.51 1.76 -1.88
C SER A 52 -3.88 2.41 -1.82
N PHE A 53 -4.49 2.70 -2.98
CA PHE A 53 -5.87 3.19 -3.03
C PHE A 53 -6.85 2.19 -2.40
N ALA A 54 -6.55 0.89 -2.47
CA ALA A 54 -7.41 -0.13 -1.92
C ALA A 54 -7.52 -0.04 -0.38
N ASN A 55 -6.45 0.38 0.30
CA ASN A 55 -6.48 0.65 1.75
C ASN A 55 -7.44 1.79 2.11
N TYR A 56 -7.57 2.79 1.22
CA TYR A 56 -8.53 3.90 1.39
C TYR A 56 -9.97 3.50 1.08
N MET A 57 -10.16 2.46 0.25
CA MET A 57 -11.48 1.92 -0.07
C MET A 57 -12.01 0.97 0.99
N LEU A 58 -11.12 0.28 1.73
CA LEU A 58 -11.47 -0.66 2.81
C LEU A 58 -10.75 -0.32 4.12
N PRO A 59 -11.00 0.86 4.70
CA PRO A 59 -10.41 1.21 6.00
C PRO A 59 -11.04 0.41 7.13
N THR A 60 -10.25 0.07 8.15
CA THR A 60 -10.74 -0.54 9.38
C THR A 60 -11.29 0.53 10.32
N PRO A 61 -12.57 0.47 10.74
CA PRO A 61 -13.14 1.45 11.66
C PRO A 61 -12.67 1.21 13.10
N ASN A 62 -12.10 2.23 13.74
CA ASN A 62 -11.74 2.19 15.15
C ASN A 62 -12.92 2.69 16.00
N VAL A 63 -13.72 1.75 16.49
CA VAL A 63 -14.92 2.05 17.28
C VAL A 63 -14.60 1.99 18.77
N ARG A 64 -14.77 3.12 19.46
CA ARG A 64 -14.68 3.16 20.92
C ARG A 64 -15.90 2.46 21.53
N SER A 65 -15.69 1.70 22.60
CA SER A 65 -16.78 1.04 23.34
C SER A 65 -17.87 2.05 23.72
N GLY A 66 -19.11 1.76 23.33
CA GLY A 66 -20.28 2.62 23.58
C GLY A 66 -20.55 3.70 22.52
N SER A 67 -19.76 3.78 21.44
CA SER A 67 -20.02 4.68 20.31
C SER A 67 -20.55 3.93 19.09
N VAL A 68 -21.49 4.54 18.37
CA VAL A 68 -21.97 4.07 17.05
C VAL A 68 -21.11 4.65 15.92
N VAL A 69 -20.44 5.79 16.17
CA VAL A 69 -19.59 6.46 15.19
C VAL A 69 -18.12 6.12 15.49
N PRO A 70 -17.35 5.62 14.50
CA PRO A 70 -15.92 5.38 14.67
C PRO A 70 -15.18 6.66 15.06
N ALA A 71 -14.22 6.55 15.98
CA ALA A 71 -13.40 7.69 16.40
C ALA A 71 -12.30 8.01 15.38
N SER A 72 -11.82 6.98 14.67
CA SER A 72 -10.85 7.08 13.59
C SER A 72 -11.02 5.93 12.61
N LEU A 73 -10.35 6.04 11.47
CA LEU A 73 -10.26 5.00 10.44
C LEU A 73 -8.79 4.64 10.26
N ASP A 74 -8.47 3.35 10.33
CA ASP A 74 -7.14 2.83 10.02
C ASP A 74 -7.11 2.48 8.52
N ILE A 75 -6.20 3.12 7.77
CA ILE A 75 -6.09 2.96 6.31
C ILE A 75 -5.24 1.72 6.01
N ASP A 76 -5.77 0.54 6.30
CA ASP A 76 -5.03 -0.73 6.28
C ASP A 76 -5.53 -1.78 5.30
N GLY A 77 -6.71 -1.57 4.71
CA GLY A 77 -7.28 -2.48 3.73
C GLY A 77 -7.96 -3.71 4.33
N HIS A 78 -8.07 -3.82 5.65
CA HIS A 78 -8.74 -4.93 6.34
C HIS A 78 -10.17 -4.63 6.76
N GLY A 79 -10.71 -3.49 6.32
CA GLY A 79 -12.12 -3.14 6.49
C GLY A 79 -13.05 -4.19 5.89
N TRP A 80 -14.31 -4.12 6.30
CA TRP A 80 -15.37 -5.03 5.90
C TRP A 80 -16.44 -4.35 5.05
N ASP A 81 -16.49 -3.01 5.10
CA ASP A 81 -17.38 -2.19 4.28
C ASP A 81 -16.57 -1.29 3.36
N VAL A 82 -16.94 -1.29 2.07
CA VAL A 82 -16.25 -0.50 1.06
C VAL A 82 -16.79 0.91 1.10
N VAL A 83 -15.92 1.89 1.34
CA VAL A 83 -16.34 3.29 1.28
C VAL A 83 -16.58 3.73 -0.17
N PRO A 84 -17.50 4.67 -0.43
CA PRO A 84 -17.70 5.20 -1.78
C PRO A 84 -16.40 5.76 -2.37
N THR A 85 -16.12 5.51 -3.65
CA THR A 85 -14.87 5.92 -4.33
C THR A 85 -14.54 7.40 -4.13
N ARG A 86 -15.55 8.28 -4.19
CA ARG A 86 -15.37 9.72 -3.96
C ARG A 86 -14.87 10.03 -2.54
N MET A 87 -15.31 9.27 -1.54
CA MET A 87 -14.84 9.41 -0.17
C MET A 87 -13.39 8.95 -0.04
N ALA A 88 -13.04 7.79 -0.60
CA ALA A 88 -11.66 7.29 -0.60
C ALA A 88 -10.69 8.29 -1.25
N LEU A 89 -11.10 8.93 -2.35
CA LEU A 89 -10.31 9.97 -3.01
C LEU A 89 -10.18 11.24 -2.17
N LEU A 90 -11.27 11.71 -1.57
CA LEU A 90 -11.22 12.87 -0.69
C LEU A 90 -10.29 12.62 0.51
N LEU A 91 -10.34 11.42 1.09
CA LEU A 91 -9.44 11.01 2.17
C LEU A 91 -7.98 10.98 1.69
N ALA A 92 -7.74 10.46 0.49
CA ALA A 92 -6.42 10.42 -0.11
C ALA A 92 -5.82 11.81 -0.38
N GLU A 93 -6.63 12.72 -0.92
CA GLU A 93 -6.27 14.12 -1.17
C GLU A 93 -5.96 14.84 0.15
N THR A 94 -6.75 14.58 1.19
CA THR A 94 -6.55 15.12 2.55
C THR A 94 -5.21 14.64 3.14
N HIS A 95 -4.80 13.41 2.83
CA HIS A 95 -3.50 12.86 3.23
C HIS A 95 -2.36 13.18 2.25
N HIS A 96 -2.64 13.86 1.14
CA HIS A 96 -1.70 14.21 0.07
C HIS A 96 -0.96 12.99 -0.54
N VAL A 97 -1.67 11.87 -0.69
CA VAL A 97 -1.11 10.62 -1.25
C VAL A 97 -1.75 10.19 -2.58
N GLU A 98 -2.71 10.95 -3.08
CA GLU A 98 -3.48 10.62 -4.29
C GLU A 98 -2.56 10.39 -5.50
N LYS A 99 -1.48 11.18 -5.62
CA LYS A 99 -0.49 11.09 -6.70
C LYS A 99 0.40 9.85 -6.61
N LEU A 100 0.41 9.13 -5.48
CA LEU A 100 1.19 7.90 -5.34
C LEU A 100 0.52 6.72 -6.03
N PHE A 101 -0.82 6.68 -6.03
CA PHE A 101 -1.58 5.55 -6.59
C PHE A 101 -2.44 5.90 -7.81
N LEU A 102 -2.74 7.19 -8.05
CA LEU A 102 -3.39 7.64 -9.28
C LEU A 102 -2.33 8.08 -10.32
N PRO A 103 -2.50 7.71 -11.60
CA PRO A 103 -1.67 8.28 -12.66
C PRO A 103 -1.91 9.80 -12.77
N THR A 104 -0.85 10.55 -13.10
CA THR A 104 -0.85 12.03 -13.18
C THR A 104 -1.80 12.64 -14.22
N THR A 105 -2.45 11.80 -15.04
CA THR A 105 -3.41 12.21 -16.07
C THR A 105 -4.86 12.29 -15.57
N VAL A 106 -5.11 11.95 -14.31
CA VAL A 106 -6.43 12.14 -13.68
C VAL A 106 -6.56 13.63 -13.32
N ASN A 107 -7.22 14.40 -14.19
CA ASN A 107 -7.46 15.83 -13.96
C ASN A 107 -8.54 16.04 -12.89
N ASP A 108 -8.17 16.66 -11.77
CA ASP A 108 -9.04 17.01 -10.62
C ASP A 108 -10.22 17.97 -10.96
N SER A 109 -10.23 18.55 -12.15
CA SER A 109 -11.16 19.65 -12.51
C SER A 109 -12.40 19.21 -13.27
N SER A 110 -12.56 17.92 -13.56
CA SER A 110 -13.68 17.43 -14.39
C SER A 110 -14.78 16.79 -13.54
N PRO A 111 -16.05 17.17 -13.70
CA PRO A 111 -17.19 16.48 -13.08
C PRO A 111 -17.46 15.07 -13.67
N GLN A 112 -16.56 14.55 -14.50
CA GLN A 112 -16.66 13.22 -15.08
C GLN A 112 -16.21 12.12 -14.10
N PRO A 113 -16.76 10.90 -14.24
CA PRO A 113 -16.31 9.75 -13.45
C PRO A 113 -14.82 9.51 -13.70
N LEU A 114 -14.07 9.26 -12.62
CA LEU A 114 -12.64 9.00 -12.68
C LEU A 114 -12.36 7.86 -13.65
N SER A 115 -11.67 8.17 -14.74
CA SER A 115 -11.37 7.23 -15.83
C SER A 115 -9.99 6.60 -15.69
N ALA A 116 -9.51 6.40 -14.45
CA ALA A 116 -8.27 5.66 -14.24
C ALA A 116 -8.48 4.20 -14.68
N SER A 117 -7.62 3.72 -15.58
CA SER A 117 -7.55 2.32 -15.96
C SER A 117 -6.54 1.53 -15.10
N VAL A 118 -5.70 2.24 -14.34
CA VAL A 118 -4.61 1.68 -13.56
C VAL A 118 -4.58 2.35 -12.19
N LEU A 119 -4.36 1.54 -11.16
CA LEU A 119 -3.98 1.97 -9.82
C LEU A 119 -2.58 1.46 -9.50
N ARG A 120 -1.83 2.22 -8.70
CA ARG A 120 -0.51 1.79 -8.21
C ARG A 120 -0.58 1.52 -6.73
N SER A 121 0.30 0.63 -6.27
CA SER A 121 0.54 0.40 -4.84
C SER A 121 2.02 0.63 -4.60
N ALA A 122 2.34 1.37 -3.55
CA ALA A 122 3.70 1.74 -3.20
C ALA A 122 4.06 1.19 -1.83
N PHE A 123 5.16 0.45 -1.78
CA PHE A 123 5.69 -0.15 -0.57
C PHE A 123 7.14 0.31 -0.40
N ARG A 124 7.48 0.74 0.81
CA ARG A 124 8.83 1.24 1.11
C ARG A 124 9.38 0.55 2.35
N PHE A 125 10.52 -0.09 2.17
CA PHE A 125 11.27 -0.74 3.24
C PHE A 125 12.34 0.22 3.76
N LYS A 126 12.23 0.61 5.03
CA LYS A 126 13.20 1.49 5.70
C LYS A 126 13.93 0.71 6.78
N LEU A 127 15.10 0.20 6.42
CA LEU A 127 15.93 -0.63 7.30
C LEU A 127 16.99 0.24 7.99
N PRO A 128 17.20 0.08 9.31
CA PRO A 128 18.34 0.68 9.97
C PRO A 128 19.62 0.00 9.48
N CYS A 129 20.43 0.75 8.73
CA CYS A 129 21.75 0.25 8.31
C CYS A 129 22.64 0.03 9.53
N CYS A 130 22.81 1.11 10.30
CA CYS A 130 24.04 1.36 11.01
C CYS A 130 23.84 2.39 12.12
N ARG A 131 24.74 2.41 13.10
CA ARG A 131 24.77 3.38 14.20
C ARG A 131 25.82 4.46 13.97
N ALA A 132 25.67 5.58 14.68
CA ALA A 132 26.57 6.73 14.58
C ALA A 132 28.02 6.39 14.98
N GLN A 133 28.22 5.39 15.85
CA GLN A 133 29.53 4.93 16.29
C GLN A 133 30.21 3.93 15.34
N ASP A 134 29.49 3.36 14.37
CA ASP A 134 30.07 2.35 13.48
C ASP A 134 31.13 2.97 12.57
N SER A 135 32.22 2.23 12.34
CA SER A 135 33.26 2.64 11.40
C SER A 135 32.75 2.65 9.96
N LEU A 136 33.44 3.36 9.06
CA LEU A 136 33.06 3.40 7.64
C LEU A 136 33.04 2.00 7.00
N ASP A 137 33.99 1.14 7.36
CA ASP A 137 34.04 -0.24 6.85
C ASP A 137 32.87 -1.08 7.33
N GLN A 138 32.48 -0.95 8.61
CA GLN A 138 31.31 -1.64 9.15
C GLN A 138 30.03 -1.21 8.43
N ARG A 139 29.88 0.09 8.15
CA ARG A 139 28.72 0.61 7.42
C ARG A 139 28.67 0.12 5.98
N ARG A 140 29.83 0.05 5.32
CA ARG A 140 29.95 -0.45 3.94
C ARG A 140 29.53 -1.91 3.86
N VAL A 141 30.06 -2.76 4.75
CA VAL A 141 29.71 -4.20 4.79
C VAL A 141 28.22 -4.40 5.04
N ALA A 142 27.62 -3.66 6.00
CA ALA A 142 26.19 -3.73 6.25
C ALA A 142 25.36 -3.32 5.02
N LEU A 143 25.74 -2.23 4.34
CA LEU A 143 25.04 -1.78 3.14
C LEU A 143 25.14 -2.79 1.97
N GLU A 144 26.31 -3.40 1.79
CA GLU A 144 26.51 -4.46 0.79
C GLU A 144 25.61 -5.68 1.08
N GLU A 145 25.50 -6.06 2.36
CA GLU A 145 24.61 -7.14 2.79
C GLU A 145 23.14 -6.81 2.53
N PHE A 146 22.68 -5.62 2.90
CA PHE A 146 21.30 -5.17 2.61
C PHE A 146 21.00 -5.14 1.12
N THR A 147 21.95 -4.65 0.32
CA THR A 147 21.80 -4.57 -1.14
C THR A 147 21.67 -5.97 -1.74
N ARG A 148 22.51 -6.91 -1.28
CA ARG A 148 22.45 -8.31 -1.71
C ARG A 148 21.13 -8.95 -1.33
N GLU A 149 20.69 -8.80 -0.07
CA GLU A 149 19.43 -9.34 0.42
C GLU A 149 18.23 -8.79 -0.36
N TRP A 150 18.18 -7.47 -0.56
CA TRP A 150 17.14 -6.83 -1.37
C TRP A 150 17.15 -7.32 -2.82
N PHE A 151 18.33 -7.48 -3.41
CA PHE A 151 18.46 -8.00 -4.77
C PHE A 151 17.96 -9.45 -4.87
N THR A 152 18.35 -10.32 -3.94
CA THR A 152 17.89 -11.70 -3.89
C THR A 152 16.37 -11.76 -3.71
N PHE A 153 15.83 -11.04 -2.74
CA PHE A 153 14.38 -10.98 -2.51
C PHE A 153 13.64 -10.47 -3.76
N SER A 154 14.07 -9.35 -4.33
CA SER A 154 13.38 -8.75 -5.47
C SER A 154 13.39 -9.66 -6.70
N THR A 155 14.54 -10.26 -7.02
CA THR A 155 14.69 -11.08 -8.24
C THR A 155 14.16 -12.51 -8.10
N SER A 156 14.33 -13.13 -6.93
CA SER A 156 14.04 -14.56 -6.74
C SER A 156 12.66 -14.82 -6.14
N VAL A 157 12.05 -13.82 -5.48
CA VAL A 157 10.76 -13.96 -4.80
C VAL A 157 9.71 -13.00 -5.38
N LEU A 158 10.00 -11.70 -5.38
CA LEU A 158 9.01 -10.67 -5.73
C LEU A 158 8.68 -10.66 -7.23
N MET A 159 9.69 -10.59 -8.10
CA MET A 159 9.48 -10.51 -9.55
C MET A 159 8.75 -11.72 -10.14
N PRO A 160 9.09 -12.98 -9.77
CA PRO A 160 8.32 -14.14 -10.21
C PRO A 160 6.83 -14.04 -9.86
N LEU A 161 6.52 -13.66 -8.62
CA LEU A 161 5.13 -13.50 -8.16
C LEU A 161 4.38 -12.38 -8.91
N LEU A 162 5.07 -11.29 -9.26
CA LEU A 162 4.50 -10.20 -10.07
C LEU A 162 4.24 -10.65 -11.52
N GLN A 163 5.10 -11.51 -12.08
CA GLN A 163 5.00 -12.00 -13.46
C GLN A 163 3.93 -13.08 -13.65
N GLU A 164 3.70 -13.93 -12.65
CA GLU A 164 2.63 -14.97 -12.67
C GLU A 164 1.27 -14.39 -13.08
N ARG A 165 0.96 -13.15 -12.68
CA ARG A 165 -0.32 -12.49 -12.98
C ARG A 165 -0.29 -11.65 -14.26
N GLY A 166 0.89 -11.25 -14.73
CA GLY A 166 1.05 -10.49 -15.97
C GLY A 166 0.82 -11.32 -17.23
N GLY A 167 0.75 -12.65 -17.10
CA GLY A 167 0.44 -13.60 -18.19
C GLY A 167 -1.02 -14.08 -18.24
N GLU A 168 -1.89 -13.64 -17.32
CA GLU A 168 -3.31 -14.05 -17.24
C GLU A 168 -4.29 -13.01 -17.83
N THR A 169 -3.83 -12.11 -18.71
CA THR A 169 -4.67 -11.16 -19.45
C THR A 169 -4.89 -11.58 -20.89
#